data_AF-A0A6P0Y0I2-F1
#
_entry.id   AF-A0A6P0Y0I2-F1
#
_cell.length_a   1.000
_cell.length_b   1.000
_cell.length_c   1.000
_cell.angle_alpha   90.00
_cell.angle_beta   90.00
_cell.angle_gamma   90.00
#
_symmetry.space_group_name_H-M   'P 1'
#
loop_
_entity.id
_entity.type
_entity.pdbx_description
1 polymer ?
#
loop_
_entity_poly.entity_id
_entity_poly.type
_entity_poly.pdbx_seq_one_letter_code
_entity_poly.pdbx_strand_id
1 'polypeptide(L)'
;SIDSNTPYLGYAYFPGDRPINSDIFLSDELLYVENQYLQQYVVSHEVVHAIGLNHTVGQDSVVSEVVDDVNSLHLLPTAFDLWAIETNYLISQY
;
A
#
# COMPACT_ATOMS: atom_id res chain seq x y z
N SER A 1 -14.27 9.88 -4.98
CA SER A 1 -13.45 11.10 -4.86
C SER A 1 -12.86 11.11 -3.47
N ILE A 2 -11.55 11.15 -3.35
CA ILE A 2 -10.90 11.37 -2.06
C ILE A 2 -11.21 12.82 -1.67
N ASP A 3 -11.92 13.03 -0.56
CA ASP A 3 -12.12 14.35 0.03
C ASP A 3 -10.74 14.92 0.38
N SER A 4 -10.42 16.12 -0.09
CA SER A 4 -9.14 16.78 0.19
C SER A 4 -8.89 17.03 1.68
N ASN A 5 -9.93 16.89 2.51
CA ASN A 5 -9.86 17.00 3.97
C ASN A 5 -9.61 15.68 4.68
N THR A 6 -9.67 14.53 3.99
CA THR A 6 -9.29 13.26 4.60
C THR A 6 -7.76 13.21 4.69
N PRO A 7 -7.19 13.17 5.89
CA PRO A 7 -5.75 13.13 6.00
C PRO A 7 -5.19 11.81 5.45
N TYR A 8 -4.08 11.91 4.74
CA TYR A 8 -3.35 10.75 4.24
C TYR A 8 -2.66 10.06 5.41
N LEU A 9 -2.88 8.75 5.55
CA LEU A 9 -2.23 7.93 6.58
C LEU A 9 -0.82 7.47 6.15
N GLY A 10 -0.57 7.43 4.85
CA GLY A 10 0.73 7.12 4.25
C GLY A 10 0.74 7.42 2.76
N TYR A 11 1.93 7.37 2.17
CA TYR A 11 2.15 7.28 0.72
C TYR A 11 3.52 6.64 0.44
N ALA A 12 3.68 6.03 -0.74
CA ALA A 12 4.96 5.49 -1.19
C ALA A 12 5.44 6.08 -2.52
N TYR A 13 6.75 6.09 -2.72
CA TYR A 13 7.35 6.39 -4.01
C TYR A 13 7.52 5.11 -4.82
N PHE A 14 6.96 5.11 -6.03
CA PHE A 14 7.12 4.00 -6.96
C PHE A 14 8.60 3.86 -7.39
N PRO A 15 9.04 2.65 -7.78
CA PRO A 15 10.35 2.46 -8.39
C PRO A 15 10.57 3.44 -9.55
N GLY A 16 11.63 4.24 -9.47
CA GLY A 16 11.96 5.28 -10.46
C GLY A 16 11.76 6.72 -9.96
N ASP A 17 10.85 6.93 -9.01
CA ASP A 17 10.50 8.27 -8.47
C ASP A 17 11.04 8.51 -7.04
N ARG A 18 11.93 7.62 -6.56
CA ARG A 18 12.38 7.56 -5.16
C ARG A 18 13.37 8.69 -4.83
N PRO A 19 13.13 9.49 -3.77
CA PRO A 19 14.16 10.34 -3.20
C PRO A 19 15.25 9.50 -2.51
N ILE A 20 16.45 10.08 -2.33
CA ILE A 20 17.68 9.36 -1.92
C ILE A 20 17.53 8.55 -0.61
N ASN A 21 16.62 8.94 0.28
CA ASN A 21 16.55 8.40 1.65
C ASN A 21 15.16 7.90 2.07
N SER A 22 14.18 7.80 1.17
CA SER A 22 12.81 7.45 1.60
C SER A 22 12.02 6.80 0.48
N ASP A 23 11.56 5.58 0.74
CA ASP A 23 10.65 4.87 -0.16
C ASP A 23 9.18 5.03 0.27
N ILE A 24 8.95 5.30 1.56
CA ILE A 24 7.63 5.35 2.18
C ILE A 24 7.58 6.53 3.15
N PHE A 25 6.46 7.24 3.16
CA PHE A 25 6.09 8.19 4.20
C PHE A 25 4.87 7.66 4.95
N LEU A 26 4.91 7.74 6.28
CA LEU A 26 3.78 7.43 7.16
C LEU A 26 3.44 8.69 7.94
N SER A 27 2.15 9.02 8.02
CA SER A 27 1.68 10.17 8.79
C SER A 27 1.75 9.89 10.29
N ASP A 28 2.10 10.89 11.10
CA ASP A 28 2.03 10.81 12.56
C ASP A 28 0.60 10.53 13.04
N GLU A 29 -0.41 10.83 12.22
CA GLU A 29 -1.80 10.51 12.51
C GLU A 29 -2.06 9.01 12.66
N LEU A 30 -1.22 8.17 12.03
CA LEU A 30 -1.29 6.72 12.17
C LEU A 30 -1.10 6.28 13.63
N LEU A 31 -0.34 7.03 14.43
CA LEU A 31 -0.12 6.75 15.85
C LEU A 31 -1.39 6.91 16.70
N TYR A 32 -2.34 7.72 16.23
CA TYR A 32 -3.61 7.98 16.93
C TYR A 32 -4.76 7.10 16.43
N VAL A 33 -4.52 6.25 15.42
CA VAL A 33 -5.51 5.28 14.95
C VAL A 33 -5.67 4.19 16.01
N GLU A 34 -6.82 4.13 16.69
CA GLU A 34 -7.05 3.13 17.75
C GLU A 34 -7.01 1.68 17.22
N ASN A 35 -7.35 1.48 15.95
CA ASN A 35 -7.33 0.18 15.31
C ASN A 35 -5.91 -0.21 14.86
N GLN A 36 -5.25 -1.06 15.65
CA GLN A 36 -3.91 -1.59 15.34
C GLN A 36 -3.86 -2.37 14.03
N TYR A 37 -4.95 -3.03 13.61
CA TYR A 37 -5.01 -3.74 12.32
C TYR A 37 -4.95 -2.75 11.16
N LEU A 38 -5.65 -1.62 11.28
CA LEU A 38 -5.59 -0.56 10.27
C LEU A 38 -4.19 0.06 10.18
N GLN A 39 -3.51 0.25 11.31
CA GLN A 39 -2.12 0.73 11.30
C GLN A 39 -1.19 -0.21 10.52
N GLN A 40 -1.25 -1.51 10.83
CA GLN A 40 -0.42 -2.51 10.16
C GLN A 40 -0.75 -2.62 8.68
N TYR A 41 -2.03 -2.56 8.33
CA TYR A 41 -2.48 -2.57 6.94
C TYR A 41 -1.89 -1.40 6.14
N VAL A 42 -1.97 -0.17 6.64
CA VAL A 42 -1.40 1.00 5.95
C VAL A 42 0.10 0.82 5.71
N VAL A 43 0.85 0.32 6.69
CA VAL A 43 2.28 0.04 6.52
C VAL A 43 2.51 -1.00 5.42
N SER A 44 1.79 -2.12 5.44
CA SER A 44 1.91 -3.16 4.41
C SER A 44 1.52 -2.65 3.02
N HIS A 45 0.46 -1.85 2.93
CA HIS A 45 -0.04 -1.23 1.71
C HIS A 45 1.03 -0.34 1.06
N GLU A 46 1.62 0.59 1.83
CA GLU A 46 2.66 1.48 1.30
C GLU A 46 3.96 0.75 0.95
N VAL A 47 4.34 -0.29 1.70
CA VAL A 47 5.49 -1.14 1.34
C VAL A 47 5.29 -1.78 -0.03
N VAL A 48 4.08 -2.23 -0.32
CA VAL A 48 3.78 -2.91 -1.58
C VAL A 48 3.71 -1.92 -2.77
N HIS A 49 3.33 -0.66 -2.53
CA HIS A 49 3.53 0.41 -3.50
C HIS A 49 5.00 0.72 -3.76
N ALA A 50 5.84 0.79 -2.73
CA ALA A 50 7.28 1.06 -2.88
C ALA A 50 8.00 0.02 -3.76
N ILE A 51 7.53 -1.23 -3.75
CA ILE A 51 8.05 -2.31 -4.63
C ILE A 51 7.38 -2.36 -6.01
N GLY A 52 6.44 -1.45 -6.29
CA GLY A 52 5.93 -1.18 -7.63
C GLY A 52 4.54 -1.72 -7.97
N LEU A 53 3.76 -2.18 -6.98
CA LEU A 53 2.34 -2.48 -7.25
C LEU A 53 1.52 -1.20 -7.22
N ASN A 54 0.55 -1.10 -8.14
CA ASN A 54 -0.43 -0.01 -8.14
C ASN A 54 -1.75 -0.50 -7.54
N HIS A 55 -2.64 0.44 -7.18
CA HIS A 55 -3.95 0.08 -6.65
C HIS A 55 -4.70 -0.88 -7.56
N THR A 56 -5.42 -1.82 -6.95
CA THR A 56 -6.32 -2.73 -7.65
C THR A 56 -7.77 -2.36 -7.40
N VAL A 57 -8.62 -2.52 -8.40
CA VAL A 57 -10.07 -2.31 -8.29
C VAL A 57 -10.77 -3.66 -8.21
N GLY A 58 -11.53 -3.89 -7.14
CA GLY A 58 -12.40 -5.08 -7.01
C GLY A 58 -11.66 -6.42 -6.90
N GLN A 59 -10.40 -6.40 -6.49
CA GLN A 59 -9.58 -7.58 -6.26
C GLN A 59 -9.20 -7.67 -4.79
N ASP A 60 -9.13 -8.89 -4.29
CA ASP A 60 -8.58 -9.18 -2.97
C ASP A 60 -7.06 -8.94 -2.99
N SER A 61 -6.64 -7.80 -2.44
CA SER A 61 -5.29 -7.26 -2.53
C SER A 61 -4.97 -6.37 -1.34
N VAL A 62 -3.71 -6.41 -0.91
CA VAL A 62 -3.17 -5.45 0.07
C VAL A 62 -3.20 -4.01 -0.45
N VAL A 63 -3.17 -3.80 -1.77
CA VAL A 63 -3.26 -2.48 -2.44
C VAL A 63 -4.66 -2.18 -3.00
N SER A 64 -5.72 -2.78 -2.45
CA SER A 64 -7.09 -2.44 -2.86
C SER A 64 -7.40 -0.96 -2.63
N GLU A 65 -7.93 -0.28 -3.65
CA GLU A 65 -8.37 1.13 -3.56
C GLU A 65 -9.57 1.29 -2.62
N VAL A 66 -10.34 0.22 -2.43
CA VAL A 66 -11.55 0.20 -1.61
C VAL A 66 -11.37 -0.79 -0.47
N VAL A 67 -11.48 -0.27 0.76
CA VAL A 67 -11.55 -1.04 1.99
C VAL A 67 -13.01 -1.05 2.44
N ASP A 68 -13.71 -2.16 2.18
CA ASP A 68 -15.13 -2.29 2.55
C ASP A 68 -15.34 -2.65 4.03
N ASP A 69 -14.38 -3.35 4.65
CA ASP A 69 -14.39 -3.69 6.08
C ASP A 69 -12.96 -3.65 6.65
N VAL A 70 -12.75 -2.78 7.64
CA VAL A 70 -11.46 -2.65 8.34
C VAL A 70 -11.07 -3.91 9.13
N ASN A 71 -12.02 -4.83 9.37
CA ASN A 71 -11.75 -6.12 10.01
C ASN A 71 -11.39 -7.22 9.00
N SER A 72 -11.57 -6.99 7.69
CA SER A 72 -11.19 -7.91 6.61
C SER A 72 -9.95 -7.43 5.85
N LEU A 73 -9.12 -6.62 6.49
CA LEU A 73 -7.90 -6.10 5.88
C LEU A 73 -6.86 -7.20 5.69
N HIS A 74 -6.34 -7.30 4.46
CA HIS A 74 -5.25 -8.21 4.13
C HIS A 74 -3.93 -7.59 4.57
N LEU A 75 -3.42 -8.05 5.72
CA LEU A 75 -2.15 -7.54 6.27
C LEU A 75 -0.92 -8.03 5.49
N LEU A 76 -1.06 -9.12 4.75
CA LEU A 76 -0.01 -9.74 3.98
C LEU A 76 -0.39 -9.73 2.50
N PRO A 77 0.59 -9.63 1.59
CA PRO A 77 0.34 -9.77 0.15
C PRO A 77 -0.47 -11.03 -0.15
N THR A 78 -1.53 -10.89 -0.94
CA THR A 78 -2.31 -12.02 -1.43
C THR A 78 -1.53 -12.77 -2.52
N ALA A 79 -2.03 -13.94 -2.93
CA ALA A 79 -1.41 -14.66 -4.06
C ALA A 79 -1.40 -13.81 -5.35
N PHE A 80 -2.40 -12.94 -5.51
CA PHE A 80 -2.44 -11.98 -6.62
C PHE A 80 -1.33 -10.93 -6.50
N ASP A 81 -1.16 -10.35 -5.31
CA ASP A 81 -0.10 -9.37 -5.04
C ASP A 81 1.29 -9.97 -5.30
N LEU A 82 1.53 -11.19 -4.81
CA LEU A 82 2.80 -11.90 -5.01
C LEU A 82 3.06 -12.16 -6.49
N TRP A 83 2.06 -12.63 -7.23
CA TRP A 83 2.18 -12.82 -8.68
C TRP A 83 2.50 -11.51 -9.42
N ALA A 84 1.86 -10.40 -9.03
CA ALA A 84 2.08 -9.09 -9.62
C ALA A 84 3.50 -8.57 -9.30
N ILE A 85 3.99 -8.77 -8.07
CA ILE A 85 5.35 -8.41 -7.66
C ILE A 85 6.38 -9.20 -8.47
N GLU A 86 6.21 -10.52 -8.56
CA GLU A 86 7.10 -11.40 -9.33
C GLU A 86 7.10 -10.99 -10.80
N THR A 87 5.94 -10.67 -11.37
CA THR A 87 5.83 -10.21 -12.76
C THR A 87 6.57 -8.88 -12.99
N ASN A 88 6.37 -7.90 -12.10
CA ASN A 88 7.07 -6.62 -12.17
C ASN A 88 8.59 -6.79 -12.02
N TYR A 89 9.03 -7.63 -11.09
CA TYR A 89 10.44 -7.94 -10.90
C TYR A 89 11.04 -8.59 -12.15
N LEU A 90 10.38 -9.58 -12.74
CA LEU A 90 10.85 -10.27 -13.94
C LEU A 90 10.94 -9.35 -15.16
N ILE A 91 9.98 -8.43 -15.34
CA ILE A 91 10.00 -7.44 -16.43
C ILE A 91 11.18 -6.47 -16.25
N SER A 92 11.48 -6.04 -15.02
CA SER A 92 12.55 -5.06 -14.74
C SER A 92 13.98 -5.56 -15.04
N GLN A 93 14.16 -6.85 -15.32
CA GLN A 93 15.45 -7.47 -15.65
C GLN A 93 15.78 -7.44 -17.16
N TYR A 94 14.86 -7.00 -18.02
CA TYR A 94 15.02 -6.95 -19.49
C TYR A 94 15.02 -5.51 -20.00
#